data_AF-A0A822J6D9-F1
#
_entry.id   AF-A0A822J6D9-F1
#
_cell.length_a   1.000
_cell.length_b   1.000
_cell.length_c   1.000
_cell.angle_alpha   90.00
_cell.angle_beta   90.00
_cell.angle_gamma   90.00
#
_symmetry.space_group_name_H-M   'P 1'
#
loop_
_entity.id
_entity.type
_entity.pdbx_description
1 polymer ?
#
loop_
_entity_poly.entity_id
_entity_poly.type
_entity_poly.pdbx_seq_one_letter_code
_entity_poly.pdbx_strand_id
1 'polypeptide(L)' 'SGQVCAIAMGEIGKHSRVMAPLYGSVMTYGYVDIPVAPGQLRVDELKNMLKIL' A
#
# COMPACT_ATOMS: atom_id res chain seq x y z
N SER A 1 -0.27 18.13 14.51
CA SER A 1 0.43 16.97 13.92
C SER A 1 -0.11 16.76 12.51
N GLY A 2 0.74 16.47 11.53
CA GLY A 2 0.32 16.24 10.14
C GLY A 2 -0.13 14.79 9.90
N GLN A 3 -0.71 14.53 8.73
CA GLN A 3 -1.02 13.16 8.28
C GLN A 3 0.26 12.43 7.82
N VAL A 4 0.30 11.11 8.00
CA VAL A 4 1.47 10.28 7.67
C VAL A 4 1.10 9.24 6.61
N CYS A 5 2.03 8.99 5.69
CA CYS A 5 1.97 7.86 4.76
C CYS A 5 3.14 6.92 5.07
N ALA A 6 2.84 5.71 5.54
CA ALA A 6 3.84 4.73 5.93
C ALA A 6 3.60 3.39 5.21
N ILE A 7 4.64 2.87 4.56
CA ILE A 7 4.66 1.58 3.88
C ILE A 7 6.03 0.92 4.06
N ALA A 8 6.05 -0.39 4.21
CA ALA A 8 7.26 -1.20 4.16
C ALA A 8 7.51 -1.68 2.72
N MET A 9 8.75 -1.55 2.26
CA MET A 9 9.14 -2.00 0.91
C MET A 9 9.46 -3.50 0.87
N GLY A 10 9.53 -4.04 -0.35
CA GLY A 10 9.96 -5.41 -0.60
C GLY A 10 8.84 -6.43 -0.42
N GLU A 11 9.14 -7.70 -0.70
CA GLU A 11 8.16 -8.78 -0.65
C GLU A 11 7.56 -8.95 0.75
N ILE A 12 8.43 -8.92 1.78
CA ILE A 12 8.02 -9.01 3.18
C ILE A 12 7.10 -7.83 3.56
N GLY A 13 7.42 -6.62 3.11
CA GLY A 13 6.68 -5.40 3.43
C GLY A 13 5.38 -5.21 2.64
N LYS A 14 5.14 -5.99 1.59
CA LYS A 14 4.01 -5.85 0.65
C LYS A 14 2.65 -5.72 1.35
N HIS A 15 2.40 -6.51 2.39
CA HIS A 15 1.15 -6.50 3.14
C HIS A 15 0.85 -5.15 3.82
N SER A 16 1.87 -4.38 4.19
CA SER A 16 1.70 -3.06 4.81
C SER A 16 1.02 -2.06 3.87
N ARG A 17 1.15 -2.22 2.55
CA ARG A 17 0.45 -1.36 1.57
C ARG A 17 -1.08 -1.48 1.65
N VAL A 18 -1.58 -2.58 2.21
CA VAL A 18 -3.00 -2.85 2.42
C VAL A 18 -3.39 -2.53 3.86
N MET A 19 -2.62 -3.03 4.84
CA MET A 19 -3.01 -2.95 6.26
C MET A 19 -2.60 -1.66 6.98
N ALA A 20 -1.70 -0.84 6.42
CA ALA A 20 -1.23 0.38 7.07
C ALA A 20 -2.31 1.42 7.45
N PRO A 21 -3.50 1.50 6.80
CA PRO A 21 -4.60 2.31 7.31
C PRO A 21 -5.00 1.97 8.75
N LEU A 22 -4.91 0.70 9.17
CA LEU A 22 -5.18 0.27 10.54
C LEU A 22 -4.17 0.81 11.56
N TYR A 23 -2.99 1.23 11.08
CA TYR A 23 -1.90 1.78 11.91
C TYR A 23 -1.78 3.31 11.77
N GLY A 24 -2.71 3.97 11.07
CA GLY A 24 -2.77 5.42 10.91
C GLY A 24 -2.12 5.97 9.64
N SER A 25 -1.70 5.13 8.69
CA SER A 25 -1.27 5.61 7.37
C SER A 25 -2.49 6.08 6.56
N VAL A 26 -2.50 7.34 6.13
CA VAL A 26 -3.66 7.90 5.39
C VAL A 26 -3.63 7.60 3.89
N MET A 27 -2.53 7.03 3.39
CA MET A 27 -2.30 6.80 1.97
C MET A 27 -1.44 5.55 1.75
N THR A 28 -1.52 4.99 0.54
CA THR A 28 -0.70 3.88 0.06
C THR A 28 -0.39 4.05 -1.43
N TYR A 29 0.56 3.28 -1.96
CA TYR A 29 1.00 3.34 -3.35
C TYR A 29 0.93 1.96 -4.02
N GLY A 30 0.18 1.89 -5.13
CA GLY A 30 0.21 0.80 -6.11
C GLY A 30 0.86 1.24 -7.43
N TYR A 31 0.90 0.35 -8.42
CA TYR A 31 1.35 0.66 -9.78
C TYR A 31 0.23 0.43 -10.82
N VAL A 32 0.31 1.12 -11.96
CA VAL A 32 -0.62 0.94 -13.10
C VAL A 32 -0.01 0.00 -14.13
N ASP A 33 1.11 0.41 -14.75
CA ASP A 33 1.79 -0.38 -15.79
C ASP A 33 3.02 -1.10 -15.25
N ILE A 34 4.03 -0.33 -14.81
CA ILE A 34 5.33 -0.86 -14.38
C ILE A 34 5.55 -0.51 -12.90
N PRO A 35 5.88 -1.50 -12.05
CA PRO A 35 6.25 -1.22 -10.67
C PRO A 35 7.58 -0.48 -10.60
N VAL A 36 7.62 0.60 -9.82
CA VAL A 36 8.78 1.48 -9.59
C VAL A 36 9.40 1.31 -8.20
N ALA A 37 8.73 0.58 -7.30
CA ALA A 37 9.21 0.30 -5.95
C ALA A 37 8.99 -1.18 -5.55
N PRO A 38 9.91 -1.78 -4.78
CA PRO A 38 9.77 -3.17 -4.33
C PRO A 38 8.48 -3.42 -3.53
N GLY A 39 7.81 -4.52 -3.85
CA GLY A 39 6.58 -4.96 -3.17
C GLY A 39 5.33 -4.16 -3.55
N GLN A 40 5.34 -3.37 -4.64
CA GLN A 40 4.11 -2.74 -5.13
C GLN A 40 3.09 -3.77 -5.63
N LEU A 41 1.81 -3.44 -5.45
CA LEU A 41 0.65 -4.17 -5.93
C LEU A 41 0.03 -3.42 -7.10
N ARG A 42 -0.62 -4.12 -8.04
CA ARG A 42 -1.35 -3.44 -9.12
C ARG A 42 -2.48 -2.64 -8.49
N VAL A 43 -2.78 -1.46 -9.05
CA VAL A 43 -3.69 -0.49 -8.40
C VAL A 43 -5.11 -1.04 -8.18
N ASP A 44 -5.57 -1.92 -9.06
CA ASP A 44 -6.87 -2.59 -8.97
C ASP A 44 -6.89 -3.71 -7.91
N GLU A 45 -5.83 -4.51 -7.81
CA GLU A 45 -5.64 -5.50 -6.73
C GLU A 45 -5.61 -4.80 -5.37
N LEU A 46 -4.84 -3.72 -5.25
CA LEU A 46 -4.76 -2.89 -4.06
C LEU A 46 -6.14 -2.31 -3.69
N LYS A 47 -6.86 -1.76 -4.66
CA LYS A 47 -8.22 -1.23 -4.46
C LYS A 47 -9.20 -2.31 -4.01
N ASN A 48 -9.11 -3.51 -4.55
CA ASN A 48 -9.98 -4.63 -4.16
C ASN A 48 -9.69 -5.08 -2.72
N MET A 49 -8.42 -5.16 -2.33
CA MET A 49 -8.04 -5.50 -0.97
C MET A 49 -8.48 -4.43 0.04
N LEU A 50 -8.31 -3.15 -0.29
CA LEU A 50 -8.76 -2.03 0.57
C LEU A 50 -10.28 -1.96 0.76
N LYS A 51 -11.09 -2.54 -0.14
CA LYS A 51 -12.55 -2.61 0.03
C LYS A 51 -13.00 -3.72 0.98
N ILE A 52 -12.14 -4.69 1.26
CA ILE A 52 -12.43 -5.85 2.12
C ILE A 52 -11.99 -5.57 3.57
N LEU A 53 -11.03 -4.64 3.74
CA LEU A 53 -10.68 -4.04 5.04
C LEU A 53 -11.83 -3.22 5.61
#